data_AF-A0A3E0R1X7-F1
#
_entry.id   AF-A0A3E0R1X7-F1
#
_cell.length_a   1.000
_cell.length_b   1.000
_cell.length_c   1.000
_cell.angle_alpha   90.00
_cell.angle_beta   90.00
_cell.angle_gamma   90.00
#
_symmetry.space_group_name_H-M   'P 1'
#
loop_
_entity.id
_entity.type
_entity.pdbx_description
1 polymer ?
#
loop_
_entity_poly.entity_id
_entity_poly.type
_entity_poly.pdbx_seq_one_letter_code
_entity_poly.pdbx_strand_id
1 'polypeptide(L)' 'MNNLLNKVNAKTTFSNGYTASVVYFPENDEHEVAVMVGDRLVYDTPITEDVVRCETSQQAWDVVGQIMMLPERGKNETVS' A
#
# COMPACT_ATOMS: atom_id res chain seq x y z
N MET A 1 25.55 7.13 7.99
CA MET A 1 24.80 8.27 7.42
C MET A 1 23.35 7.85 7.34
N ASN A 2 22.42 8.61 7.90
CA ASN A 2 20.99 8.26 7.92
C ASN A 2 20.38 8.53 6.54
N ASN A 3 20.21 7.47 5.74
CA ASN A 3 19.69 7.47 4.37
C ASN A 3 18.16 7.70 4.27
N LEU A 4 17.53 8.25 5.31
CA LEU A 4 16.08 8.48 5.37
C LEU A 4 15.55 9.36 4.22
N LEU A 5 16.43 10.16 3.59
CA LEU A 5 16.08 11.12 2.54
C LEU A 5 16.14 10.57 1.11
N ASN A 6 16.67 9.36 0.90
CA ASN A 6 16.81 8.77 -0.45
C ASN A 6 15.68 7.80 -0.83
N LYS A 7 14.65 7.71 0.02
CA LYS A 7 13.49 6.85 -0.23
C LYS A 7 12.61 7.48 -1.28
N VAL A 8 12.35 6.75 -2.36
CA VAL A 8 11.36 7.17 -3.37
C VAL A 8 9.99 6.68 -2.89
N ASN A 9 9.07 7.60 -2.63
CA ASN A 9 7.70 7.27 -2.26
C ASN A 9 6.75 7.55 -3.43
N ALA A 10 5.95 6.57 -3.79
CA ALA A 10 4.84 6.71 -4.73
C ALA A 10 3.53 6.45 -3.99
N LYS A 11 2.52 7.28 -4.24
CA LYS A 11 1.17 7.08 -3.69
C LYS A 11 0.16 7.08 -4.83
N THR A 12 -0.72 6.10 -4.83
CA THR A 12 -1.80 5.98 -5.81
C THR A 12 -3.12 5.74 -5.09
N THR A 13 -4.03 6.70 -5.22
CA THR A 13 -5.40 6.60 -4.70
C THR A 13 -6.31 5.96 -5.73
N PHE A 14 -7.09 4.97 -5.31
CA PHE A 14 -8.03 4.23 -6.15
C PHE A 14 -9.47 4.68 -5.89
N SER A 15 -10.35 4.36 -6.84
CA SER A 15 -11.80 4.67 -6.73
C SER A 15 -12.51 3.92 -5.61
N ASN A 16 -11.93 2.82 -5.10
CA ASN A 16 -12.46 2.06 -3.98
C ASN A 16 -12.19 2.70 -2.60
N GLY A 17 -11.59 3.89 -2.57
CA GLY A 17 -11.33 4.67 -1.36
C GLY A 17 -10.01 4.34 -0.65
N TYR A 18 -9.24 3.38 -1.16
CA TYR A 18 -7.91 3.06 -0.65
C TYR A 18 -6.81 3.80 -1.41
N THR A 19 -5.66 3.98 -0.77
CA THR A 19 -4.42 4.45 -1.38
C THR A 19 -3.34 3.42 -1.13
N ALA A 20 -2.63 3.01 -2.18
CA ALA A 20 -1.38 2.27 -2.03
C ALA A 20 -0.23 3.26 -1.87
N SER A 21 0.57 3.11 -0.82
CA SER A 21 1.82 3.82 -0.62
C SER A 21 2.98 2.84 -0.80
N VAL A 22 3.81 3.08 -1.81
CA VAL A 22 5.00 2.28 -2.10
C VAL A 22 6.24 3.07 -1.77
N VAL A 23 7.14 2.47 -1.01
CA VAL A 23 8.46 3.03 -0.69
C VAL A 23 9.53 2.11 -1.27
N TYR A 24 10.44 2.67 -2.06
CA TYR A 24 11.62 1.96 -2.55
C TYR A 24 12.84 2.26 -1.67
N PHE A 25 13.61 1.22 -1.36
CA PHE A 25 14.84 1.24 -0.57
C PHE A 25 16.04 0.88 -1.47
N PRO A 26 16.70 1.89 -2.08
CA PRO A 26 17.79 1.65 -3.02
C PRO A 26 18.99 0.91 -2.39
N GLU A 27 19.16 0.98 -1.08
CA GLU A 27 20.24 0.31 -0.36
C GLU A 27 20.17 -1.21 -0.45
N ASN A 28 18.95 -1.77 -0.54
CA ASN A 28 18.69 -3.21 -0.51
C ASN A 28 17.96 -3.69 -1.76
N ASP A 29 17.59 -2.78 -2.67
CA ASP A 29 16.72 -3.02 -3.82
C ASP A 29 15.32 -3.56 -3.45
N GLU A 30 14.84 -3.21 -2.26
CA GLU A 30 13.57 -3.67 -1.69
C GLU A 30 12.46 -2.63 -1.79
N HIS A 31 11.22 -3.08 -1.74
CA HIS A 31 10.03 -2.23 -1.73
C HIS A 31 9.17 -2.54 -0.50
N GLU A 32 8.51 -1.52 0.04
CA GLU A 32 7.47 -1.68 1.05
C GLU A 32 6.16 -1.09 0.51
N VAL A 33 5.08 -1.86 0.62
CA VAL A 33 3.74 -1.44 0.23
C VAL A 33 2.85 -1.37 1.47
N ALA A 34 2.21 -0.23 1.66
CA ALA A 34 1.27 -0.01 2.75
C ALA A 34 -0.08 0.49 2.24
N VAL A 35 -1.15 0.11 2.92
CA VAL A 35 -2.52 0.54 2.59
C VAL A 35 -2.89 1.76 3.42
N MET A 36 -3.49 2.76 2.77
CA MET A 36 -3.93 3.99 3.40
C MET A 36 -5.39 4.34 3.07
N VAL A 37 -6.01 5.12 3.94
CA VAL A 37 -7.29 5.81 3.71
C VAL A 37 -7.10 7.28 4.10
N GLY A 38 -7.17 8.17 3.11
CA GLY A 38 -6.67 9.54 3.26
C GLY A 38 -5.19 9.51 3.67
N ASP A 39 -4.86 10.17 4.78
CA ASP A 39 -3.49 10.24 5.29
C ASP A 39 -3.15 9.19 6.36
N ARG A 40 -4.05 8.22 6.61
CA ARG A 40 -3.87 7.22 7.67
C ARG A 40 -3.57 5.85 7.09
N LEU A 41 -2.58 5.16 7.67
CA LEU A 41 -2.36 3.74 7.45
C LEU A 41 -3.54 2.93 8.00
N VAL A 42 -3.92 1.89 7.28
CA VAL A 42 -4.99 0.97 7.66
C VAL A 42 -4.51 -0.47 7.58
N TYR A 43 -4.94 -1.27 8.55
CA TYR A 43 -4.48 -2.66 8.77
C TYR A 43 -5.65 -3.66 8.80
N ASP A 44 -6.87 -3.16 8.61
CA ASP A 44 -8.11 -3.93 8.58
C ASP A 44 -8.45 -4.40 7.16
N THR A 45 -7.42 -4.75 6.37
CA THR A 45 -7.59 -5.26 5.00
C THR A 45 -7.05 -6.67 4.89
N PRO A 46 -7.62 -7.53 4.01
CA PRO A 46 -7.10 -8.88 3.81
C PRO A 46 -5.72 -8.93 3.13
N ILE A 47 -5.15 -7.77 2.77
CA ILE A 47 -3.87 -7.66 2.08
C ILE A 47 -2.73 -7.47 3.07
N THR A 48 -2.95 -6.67 4.13
CA THR A 48 -1.88 -6.29 5.06
C THR A 48 -2.41 -6.20 6.49
N GLU A 49 -1.79 -6.96 7.41
CA GLU A 49 -1.90 -6.70 8.85
C GLU A 49 -0.90 -5.62 9.31
N ASP A 50 0.11 -5.30 8.48
CA ASP A 50 1.05 -4.19 8.67
C ASP A 50 1.53 -3.62 7.32
N VAL A 51 2.83 -3.67 7.02
CA VAL A 51 3.44 -3.27 5.74
C VAL A 51 3.95 -4.51 5.02
N VAL A 52 3.71 -4.62 3.71
CA VAL A 52 4.19 -5.75 2.91
C VAL A 52 5.57 -5.42 2.36
N ARG A 53 6.57 -6.21 2.73
CA ARG A 53 7.90 -6.17 2.12
C ARG A 53 7.92 -6.99 0.84
N CYS A 54 8.51 -6.42 -0.19
CA CYS A 54 8.63 -6.99 -1.51
C CYS A 54 10.10 -6.93 -1.95
N GLU A 55 10.66 -8.08 -2.33
CA GLU A 55 12.04 -8.20 -2.82
C GLU A 55 12.17 -7.71 -4.26
N THR A 56 11.06 -7.57 -4.99
CA THR A 56 11.05 -7.10 -6.37
C THR A 56 9.95 -6.07 -6.61
N SER A 57 10.16 -5.22 -7.61
CA SER A 57 9.15 -4.26 -8.07
C SER A 57 7.88 -4.95 -8.58
N GLN A 58 8.00 -6.15 -9.17
CA GLN A 58 6.84 -6.92 -9.62
C GLN A 58 5.95 -7.36 -8.45
N GLN A 59 6.55 -7.88 -7.37
CA GLN A 59 5.80 -8.23 -6.16
C GLN A 59 5.07 -7.00 -5.58
N ALA A 60 5.74 -5.84 -5.56
CA ALA A 60 5.11 -4.60 -5.12
C ALA A 60 3.90 -4.23 -6.00
N TRP A 61 4.03 -4.35 -7.33
CA TRP A 61 2.93 -4.13 -8.27
C TRP A 61 1.76 -5.10 -8.08
N ASP A 62 2.05 -6.38 -7.79
CA ASP A 62 1.02 -7.38 -7.53
C ASP A 62 0.21 -7.03 -6.26
N VAL A 63 0.87 -6.57 -5.20
CA VAL A 63 0.20 -6.07 -3.98
C VAL A 63 -0.62 -4.82 -4.27
N VAL A 64 -0.08 -3.87 -5.02
CA VAL A 64 -0.81 -2.66 -5.46
C VAL A 64 -2.06 -3.04 -6.27
N GLY A 65 -1.96 -4.04 -7.14
CA GLY A 65 -3.08 -4.60 -7.89
C GLY A 65 -4.15 -5.21 -6.98
N GLN A 66 -3.76 -5.92 -5.93
CA GLN A 66 -4.72 -6.43 -4.93
C GLN A 66 -5.45 -5.30 -4.21
N ILE A 67 -4.74 -4.22 -3.83
CA ILE A 67 -5.34 -3.06 -3.14
C ILE A 67 -6.38 -2.39 -4.05
N MET A 68 -6.07 -2.25 -5.34
CA MET A 68 -6.99 -1.72 -6.35
C MET A 68 -8.27 -2.56 -6.47
N MET A 69 -8.18 -3.87 -6.26
CA MET A 69 -9.31 -4.80 -6.37
C MET A 69 -10.12 -4.98 -5.08
N LEU A 70 -9.73 -4.33 -3.97
CA LEU A 70 -10.53 -4.36 -2.75
C LEU A 70 -11.94 -3.78 -2.98
N PRO A 71 -12.97 -4.33 -2.32
CA PRO A 71 -14.28 -3.69 -2.28
C PRO A 71 -14.19 -2.25 -1.78
N GLU A 72 -15.10 -1.40 -2.23
CA GLU A 72 -15.14 0.00 -1.80
C GLU A 72 -15.28 0.12 -0.29
N ARG A 73 -14.40 0.92 0.32
CA ARG A 73 -14.40 1.14 1.76
C ARG A 73 -15.66 1.90 2.18
N GLY A 74 -16.37 1.37 3.18
CA GLY A 74 -17.58 1.97 3.72
C GLY A 74 -18.88 1.61 2.98
N LYS A 75 -18.84 0.82 1.89
CA LYS A 75 -20.06 0.33 1.22
C LYS A 75 -20.62 -0.99 1.75
N ASN A 76 -19.94 -1.66 2.68
CA ASN A 76 -20.43 -2.89 3.32
C ASN A 76 -21.16 -2.67 4.66
N GLU A 77 -21.48 -1.43 5.05
CA GLU A 77 -22.34 -1.14 6.22
C GLU A 77 -23.82 -0.88 5.86
N THR A 78 -24.23 -1.21 4.64
CA THR A 78 -25.63 -1.13 4.25
C THR A 78 -26.04 -2.40 3.52
N VAL A 79 -26.56 -3.38 4.28
CA VAL A 79 -27.91 -3.93 4.10
C VAL A 79 -28.30 -4.80 5.29
N SER A 80 -29.31 -4.29 6.02
CA SER A 80 -30.46 -4.93 6.68
C SER A 80 -30.33 -6.27 7.41
#